data_AF-A0A2V7MLC6-F1
#
_entry.id   AF-A0A2V7MLC6-F1
#
_cell.length_a   1.000
_cell.length_b   1.000
_cell.length_c   1.000
_cell.angle_alpha   90.00
_cell.angle_beta   90.00
_cell.angle_gamma   90.00
#
_symmetry.space_group_name_H-M   'P 1'
#
loop_
_entity.id
_entity.type
_entity.pdbx_description
1 polymer ?
#
loop_
_entity_poly.entity_id
_entity_poly.type
_entity_poly.pdbx_seq_one_letter_code
_entity_poly.pdbx_strand_id
1 'polypeptide(L)'
;MGPRAPPSTSSTEGRRRPGSARCPCWTAWNESRPHRLHQLLPGVRRHRPGRRPAPGRSRDRHALRAQRPAGRRRAGRERGERGGIRPQCPRLRRATVLLTASSRTSVHLLELLCKDVWHVQPRFAQARAEAADLDGLAGLPHDAVLVIGDPALLLAARHAYAHRYDLGEEWKRWTGLPFVFAVWAARRAAARHAVHEVHQALLESRAWGLEHLDLLAEAAARACNVPRETCLEYFAGLDYALSYKHLAGLTDFFRRLAARGIVPDGSLRFLQVA
;
A
#
# COMPACT_ATOMS: atom_id res chain seq x y z
N MET A 1 -56.62 -58.45 31.85
CA MET A 1 -56.29 -58.47 30.41
C MET A 1 -55.37 -57.30 30.11
N GLY A 2 -54.05 -57.52 30.02
CA GLY A 2 -53.19 -56.67 29.16
C GLY A 2 -53.47 -57.02 27.69
N PRO A 3 -52.78 -56.42 26.68
CA PRO A 3 -51.32 -56.31 26.72
C PRO A 3 -50.65 -55.18 25.88
N ARG A 4 -49.31 -55.07 26.04
CA ARG A 4 -48.28 -54.88 24.98
C ARG A 4 -48.12 -53.55 24.21
N ALA A 5 -46.94 -52.93 24.37
CA ALA A 5 -46.13 -52.35 23.27
C ALA A 5 -45.56 -53.50 22.37
N PRO A 6 -44.90 -53.33 21.18
CA PRO A 6 -44.13 -52.21 20.57
C PRO A 6 -44.34 -52.14 19.00
N PRO A 7 -43.45 -51.72 18.04
CA PRO A 7 -42.04 -51.29 18.09
C PRO A 7 -41.63 -49.99 17.37
N SER A 8 -40.36 -49.67 17.61
CA SER A 8 -39.44 -48.73 16.97
C SER A 8 -39.46 -48.68 15.44
N THR A 9 -39.27 -47.47 14.89
CA THR A 9 -38.48 -47.26 13.67
C THR A 9 -37.43 -46.18 13.90
N SER A 10 -36.19 -46.61 13.74
CA SER A 10 -34.96 -45.85 13.69
C SER A 10 -34.89 -44.85 12.53
N SER A 11 -34.41 -43.65 12.80
CA SER A 11 -33.56 -42.85 11.90
C SER A 11 -32.84 -41.83 12.80
N THR A 12 -31.59 -42.08 13.19
CA THR A 12 -30.39 -41.68 12.46
C THR A 12 -30.46 -40.24 11.96
N GLU A 13 -30.41 -39.28 12.88
CA GLU A 13 -30.01 -37.92 12.55
C GLU A 13 -29.00 -37.52 13.63
N GLY A 14 -27.71 -37.72 13.38
CA GLY A 14 -27.02 -37.09 12.27
C GLY A 14 -26.28 -35.92 12.88
N ARG A 15 -25.06 -36.23 13.33
CA ARG A 15 -23.99 -35.31 13.75
C ARG A 15 -24.27 -33.84 13.41
N ARG A 16 -24.19 -33.01 14.44
CA ARG A 16 -23.73 -31.61 14.37
C ARG A 16 -22.79 -31.46 13.17
N ARG A 17 -23.27 -30.79 12.11
CA ARG A 17 -22.38 -30.18 11.13
C ARG A 17 -22.03 -28.82 11.72
N PRO A 18 -20.77 -28.56 12.13
CA PRO A 18 -20.31 -27.20 12.28
C PRO A 18 -20.25 -26.64 10.86
N GLY A 19 -21.30 -25.91 10.48
CA GLY A 19 -21.42 -25.26 9.18
C GLY A 19 -20.41 -24.13 9.10
N SER A 20 -19.34 -24.40 8.35
CA SER A 20 -18.37 -23.44 7.80
C SER A 20 -17.88 -22.36 8.77
N ALA A 21 -16.78 -22.67 9.46
CA ALA A 21 -15.81 -21.64 9.83
C ALA A 21 -15.32 -20.96 8.53
N ARG A 22 -16.06 -19.96 8.06
CA ARG A 22 -15.58 -19.00 7.06
C ARG A 22 -14.48 -18.22 7.76
N CYS A 23 -13.24 -18.63 7.50
CA CYS A 23 -12.06 -17.88 7.91
C CYS A 23 -12.02 -16.61 7.06
N PRO A 24 -12.24 -15.41 7.62
CA PRO A 24 -12.03 -14.20 6.88
C PRO A 24 -10.51 -14.04 6.68
N CYS A 25 -10.07 -13.73 5.47
CA CYS A 25 -8.69 -13.35 5.17
C CYS A 25 -8.65 -12.12 4.26
N TRP A 26 -8.29 -10.91 4.74
CA TRP A 26 -7.36 -9.99 4.07
C TRP A 26 -7.43 -8.55 4.63
N THR A 27 -6.36 -7.77 4.39
CA THR A 27 -6.25 -6.33 4.64
C THR A 27 -5.11 -5.81 3.75
N ALA A 28 -5.16 -4.59 3.22
CA ALA A 28 -4.19 -4.10 2.24
C ALA A 28 -3.64 -2.70 2.53
N TRP A 29 -2.34 -2.60 2.59
CA TRP A 29 -1.67 -1.43 3.11
C TRP A 29 -1.54 -0.26 2.11
N ASN A 30 -1.45 0.94 2.69
CA ASN A 30 -1.13 2.28 2.17
C ASN A 30 -2.22 3.14 1.46
N GLU A 31 -2.76 4.10 2.22
CA GLU A 31 -2.91 5.54 1.89
C GLU A 31 -3.58 6.23 3.10
N SER A 32 -2.85 7.08 3.83
CA SER A 32 -3.43 7.93 4.87
C SER A 32 -4.08 9.18 4.25
N ARG A 33 -5.34 9.46 4.59
CA ARG A 33 -6.00 10.72 4.20
C ARG A 33 -5.55 11.87 5.12
N PRO A 34 -5.22 13.06 4.59
CA PRO A 34 -4.68 14.16 5.40
C PRO A 34 -5.71 14.99 6.18
N HIS A 35 -6.97 14.58 6.31
CA HIS A 35 -8.05 15.49 6.74
C HIS A 35 -8.25 15.68 8.25
N ARG A 36 -7.38 15.18 9.15
CA ARG A 36 -7.55 15.39 10.60
C ARG A 36 -6.30 15.76 11.42
N LEU A 37 -5.22 16.23 10.80
CA LEU A 37 -4.03 16.71 11.55
C LEU A 37 -3.95 18.23 11.69
N HIS A 38 -4.87 19.00 11.10
CA HIS A 38 -4.87 20.47 11.15
C HIS A 38 -5.45 21.09 12.44
N GLN A 39 -5.88 20.31 13.43
CA GLN A 39 -6.54 20.86 14.63
C GLN A 39 -5.86 20.54 15.97
N LEU A 40 -4.67 19.93 16.00
CA LEU A 40 -4.09 19.45 17.27
C LEU A 40 -2.73 20.05 17.66
N LEU A 41 -2.24 21.12 17.01
CA LEU A 41 -1.01 21.80 17.44
C LEU A 41 -1.22 23.31 17.59
N PRO A 42 -1.62 23.80 18.77
CA PRO A 42 -1.47 25.21 19.10
C PRO A 42 0.02 25.49 19.42
N GLY A 43 0.66 26.38 18.66
CA GLY A 43 1.86 27.08 19.17
C GLY A 43 3.19 26.98 18.41
N VAL A 44 3.25 26.49 17.16
CA VAL A 44 4.51 26.59 16.40
C VAL A 44 4.67 28.00 15.83
N ARG A 45 5.43 28.85 16.55
CA ARG A 45 5.84 30.18 16.07
C ARG A 45 6.75 30.04 14.85
N ARG A 46 6.41 30.76 13.77
CA ARG A 46 7.19 30.80 12.51
C ARG A 46 8.58 31.38 12.78
N HIS A 47 9.62 30.57 12.62
CA HIS A 47 11.01 31.03 12.60
C HIS A 47 11.28 31.72 11.25
N ARG A 48 11.64 33.01 11.26
CA ARG A 48 12.16 33.70 10.06
C ARG A 48 13.61 33.25 9.80
N PRO A 49 14.00 32.86 8.58
CA PRO A 49 15.40 32.60 8.29
C PRO A 49 16.17 33.92 8.09
N GLY A 50 17.25 34.07 8.85
CA GLY A 50 18.24 35.15 8.70
C GLY A 50 19.11 34.97 7.45
N ARG A 51 19.57 36.09 6.89
CA ARG A 51 20.42 36.19 5.69
C ARG A 51 21.73 35.42 5.87
N ARG A 52 22.12 34.61 4.88
CA ARG A 52 23.49 34.08 4.70
C ARG A 52 24.26 34.91 3.65
N PRO A 53 25.57 35.16 3.83
CA PRO A 53 26.40 35.78 2.81
C PRO A 53 26.97 34.77 1.78
N ALA A 54 27.41 35.30 0.64
CA ALA A 54 27.73 34.64 -0.63
C ALA A 54 28.98 33.73 -0.64
N PRO A 55 29.13 32.82 -1.64
CA PRO A 55 30.28 31.93 -1.73
C PRO A 55 31.46 32.53 -2.51
N GLY A 56 32.67 32.40 -1.95
CA GLY A 56 33.94 32.67 -2.59
C GLY A 56 34.40 31.53 -3.49
N ARG A 57 35.08 31.90 -4.59
CA ARG A 57 35.64 31.01 -5.61
C ARG A 57 36.96 30.40 -5.15
N SER A 58 37.18 29.10 -5.39
CA SER A 58 38.51 28.62 -5.79
C SER A 58 38.38 27.50 -6.82
N ARG A 59 39.22 27.61 -7.84
CA ARG A 59 39.45 26.66 -8.91
C ARG A 59 40.43 25.63 -8.38
N ASP A 60 40.26 24.36 -8.71
CA ASP A 60 41.40 23.51 -9.02
C ASP A 60 41.02 22.43 -10.04
N ARG A 61 41.82 22.40 -11.10
CA ARG A 61 41.82 21.45 -12.19
C ARG A 61 42.78 20.34 -11.81
N HIS A 62 42.38 19.07 -11.89
CA HIS A 62 43.30 18.01 -12.29
C HIS A 62 42.55 16.89 -13.01
N ALA A 63 42.88 16.74 -14.28
CA ALA A 63 42.56 15.61 -15.12
C ALA A 63 43.56 14.49 -14.85
N LEU A 64 43.11 13.23 -14.82
CA LEU A 64 43.96 12.09 -15.13
C LEU A 64 43.15 10.94 -15.73
N ARG A 65 43.80 10.30 -16.69
CA ARG A 65 43.33 9.43 -17.75
C ARG A 65 42.91 8.04 -17.27
N ALA A 66 42.07 7.45 -18.10
CA ALA A 66 41.71 6.05 -18.16
C ALA A 66 42.90 5.08 -18.21
N GLN A 67 42.69 3.86 -17.71
CA GLN A 67 43.26 2.62 -18.23
C GLN A 67 42.41 1.42 -17.80
N ARG A 68 41.95 0.64 -18.79
CA ARG A 68 41.37 -0.72 -18.64
C ARG A 68 42.53 -1.73 -18.58
N PRO A 69 42.27 -2.93 -18.05
CA PRO A 69 42.63 -4.10 -18.84
C PRO A 69 41.51 -5.13 -18.99
N ALA A 70 41.65 -5.88 -20.07
CA ALA A 70 40.79 -6.95 -20.52
C ALA A 70 41.03 -8.26 -19.75
N GLY A 71 39.99 -9.07 -19.59
CA GLY A 71 40.06 -10.45 -19.13
C GLY A 71 38.87 -11.25 -19.65
N ARG A 72 39.06 -11.95 -20.78
CA ARG A 72 38.16 -13.02 -21.25
C ARG A 72 38.31 -14.24 -20.35
N ARG A 73 37.20 -14.89 -19.98
CA ARG A 73 37.06 -16.36 -20.01
C ARG A 73 35.61 -16.84 -19.83
N ARG A 74 35.17 -17.56 -20.87
CA ARG A 74 34.32 -18.75 -20.94
C ARG A 74 32.86 -18.68 -20.46
N ALA A 75 31.99 -18.87 -21.46
CA ALA A 75 30.59 -19.21 -21.35
C ALA A 75 30.39 -20.56 -20.64
N GLY A 76 29.68 -20.54 -19.52
CA GLY A 76 28.92 -21.67 -19.00
C GLY A 76 27.44 -21.42 -19.28
N ARG A 77 26.83 -22.26 -20.12
CA ARG A 77 25.38 -22.27 -20.35
C ARG A 77 24.73 -22.90 -19.11
N GLU A 78 24.41 -22.08 -18.12
CA GLU A 78 23.46 -22.46 -17.09
C GLU A 78 22.06 -22.18 -17.62
N ARG A 79 21.30 -23.26 -17.86
CA ARG A 79 19.87 -23.17 -18.16
C ARG A 79 19.22 -22.66 -16.88
N GLY A 80 18.97 -21.35 -16.82
CA GLY A 80 18.15 -20.76 -15.78
C GLY A 80 16.77 -21.38 -15.84
N GLU A 81 16.49 -22.26 -14.88
CA GLU A 81 15.14 -22.64 -14.51
C GLU A 81 14.36 -21.35 -14.31
N ARG A 82 13.37 -21.11 -15.17
CA ARG A 82 12.41 -20.03 -14.97
C ARG A 82 11.72 -20.35 -13.66
N GLY A 83 12.11 -19.67 -12.59
CA GLY A 83 11.42 -19.68 -11.31
C GLY A 83 9.99 -19.22 -11.53
N GLY A 84 9.11 -20.17 -11.86
CA GLY A 84 7.69 -19.93 -11.98
C GLY A 84 7.21 -19.46 -10.62
N ILE A 85 6.71 -18.23 -10.57
CA ILE A 85 5.98 -17.70 -9.41
C ILE A 85 4.83 -18.67 -9.18
N ARG A 86 4.95 -19.56 -8.19
CA ARG A 86 3.83 -20.42 -7.77
C ARG A 86 2.69 -19.50 -7.35
N PRO A 87 1.42 -19.77 -7.72
CA PRO A 87 0.31 -18.91 -7.33
C PRO A 87 0.23 -18.85 -5.80
N GLN A 88 0.63 -17.72 -5.23
CA GLN A 88 0.71 -17.53 -3.79
C GLN A 88 -0.67 -17.43 -3.13
N CYS A 89 -1.76 -17.33 -3.91
CA CYS A 89 -3.10 -17.24 -3.36
C CYS A 89 -4.13 -18.19 -4.02
N PRO A 90 -4.04 -19.52 -3.86
CA PRO A 90 -5.06 -20.46 -4.35
C PRO A 90 -6.46 -20.20 -3.76
N ARG A 91 -6.53 -19.52 -2.61
CA ARG A 91 -7.75 -19.32 -1.80
C ARG A 91 -8.70 -18.25 -2.35
N LEU A 92 -8.23 -17.38 -3.25
CA LEU A 92 -9.09 -16.37 -3.89
C LEU A 92 -9.83 -16.86 -5.14
N ARG A 93 -9.66 -18.14 -5.53
CA ARG A 93 -10.17 -18.66 -6.83
C ARG A 93 -11.68 -18.54 -7.05
N ARG A 94 -12.49 -18.29 -6.01
CA ARG A 94 -13.93 -17.90 -6.07
C ARG A 94 -14.36 -17.09 -4.84
N ALA A 95 -13.42 -16.38 -4.21
CA ALA A 95 -13.65 -15.65 -2.97
C ALA A 95 -14.52 -14.41 -3.21
N THR A 96 -15.34 -14.05 -2.23
CA THR A 96 -15.96 -12.73 -2.14
C THR A 96 -14.99 -11.79 -1.43
N VAL A 97 -14.52 -10.77 -2.15
CA VAL A 97 -13.58 -9.78 -1.64
C VAL A 97 -14.31 -8.44 -1.52
N LEU A 98 -14.44 -7.95 -0.29
CA LEU A 98 -14.94 -6.61 -0.04
C LEU A 98 -13.89 -5.59 -0.41
N LEU A 99 -14.27 -4.56 -1.16
CA LEU A 99 -13.38 -3.47 -1.57
C LEU A 99 -13.72 -2.21 -0.80
N THR A 100 -12.72 -1.58 -0.18
CA THR A 100 -12.86 -0.22 0.32
C THR A 100 -13.23 0.72 -0.82
N ALA A 101 -14.23 1.56 -0.60
CA ALA A 101 -14.57 2.65 -1.52
C ALA A 101 -13.51 3.78 -1.53
N SER A 102 -12.53 3.73 -0.61
CA SER A 102 -11.67 4.87 -0.31
C SER A 102 -10.41 5.01 -1.16
N SER A 103 -10.02 4.02 -1.98
CA SER A 103 -8.88 4.13 -2.89
C SER A 103 -9.04 3.36 -4.20
N ARG A 104 -8.99 4.09 -5.31
CA ARG A 104 -8.97 3.52 -6.66
C ARG A 104 -7.63 2.85 -6.96
N THR A 105 -6.53 3.40 -6.46
CA THR A 105 -5.18 2.87 -6.72
C THR A 105 -5.04 1.44 -6.19
N SER A 106 -5.40 1.21 -4.92
CA SER A 106 -5.28 -0.13 -4.31
C SER A 106 -6.26 -1.14 -4.89
N VAL A 107 -7.46 -0.72 -5.29
CA VAL A 107 -8.42 -1.57 -6.01
C VAL A 107 -7.83 -2.04 -7.34
N HIS A 108 -7.32 -1.12 -8.16
CA HIS A 108 -6.74 -1.47 -9.45
C HIS A 108 -5.46 -2.30 -9.32
N LEU A 109 -4.63 -2.04 -8.30
CA LEU A 109 -3.47 -2.89 -8.01
C LEU A 109 -3.90 -4.31 -7.65
N LEU A 110 -4.91 -4.48 -6.79
CA LEU A 110 -5.45 -5.79 -6.45
C LEU A 110 -5.98 -6.52 -7.68
N GLU A 111 -6.75 -5.84 -8.53
CA GLU A 111 -7.29 -6.40 -9.77
C GLU A 111 -6.18 -6.91 -10.70
N LEU A 112 -5.10 -6.13 -10.85
CA LEU A 112 -3.92 -6.53 -11.62
C LEU A 112 -3.25 -7.78 -11.02
N LEU A 113 -3.00 -7.80 -9.71
CA LEU A 113 -2.36 -8.94 -9.05
C LEU A 113 -3.22 -10.21 -9.16
N CYS A 114 -4.53 -10.11 -8.94
CA CYS A 114 -5.47 -11.21 -9.12
C CYS A 114 -5.41 -11.79 -10.54
N LYS A 115 -5.41 -10.94 -11.56
CA LYS A 115 -5.45 -11.36 -12.96
C LYS A 115 -4.11 -11.89 -13.45
N ASP A 116 -3.02 -11.16 -13.20
CA ASP A 116 -1.74 -11.33 -13.87
C ASP A 116 -0.71 -12.11 -13.06
N VAL A 117 -0.86 -12.17 -11.74
CA VAL A 117 0.10 -12.84 -10.85
C VAL A 117 -0.52 -14.09 -10.24
N TRP A 118 -1.70 -13.97 -9.65
CA TRP A 118 -2.33 -15.09 -8.96
C TRP A 118 -3.25 -15.93 -9.86
N HIS A 119 -3.65 -15.38 -11.01
CA HIS A 119 -4.56 -16.00 -11.98
C HIS A 119 -5.86 -16.52 -11.32
N VAL A 120 -6.48 -15.62 -10.55
CA VAL A 120 -7.74 -15.82 -9.81
C VAL A 120 -8.78 -14.79 -10.24
N GLN A 121 -10.06 -15.13 -10.06
CA GLN A 121 -11.20 -14.26 -10.38
C GLN A 121 -12.15 -14.20 -9.17
N PRO A 122 -11.80 -13.44 -8.13
CA PRO A 122 -12.71 -13.20 -7.01
C PRO A 122 -13.92 -12.36 -7.45
N ARG A 123 -15.00 -12.45 -6.66
CA ARG A 123 -16.15 -11.57 -6.76
C ARG A 123 -15.89 -10.34 -5.90
N PHE A 124 -15.78 -9.18 -6.52
CA PHE A 124 -15.61 -7.92 -5.82
C PHE A 124 -16.97 -7.32 -5.45
N ALA A 125 -17.11 -6.87 -4.21
CA ALA A 125 -18.25 -6.08 -3.75
C ALA A 125 -17.74 -4.88 -2.96
N GLN A 126 -18.35 -3.71 -3.14
CA GLN A 126 -17.95 -2.53 -2.37
C GLN A 126 -18.49 -2.63 -0.94
N ALA A 127 -17.66 -2.22 0.02
CA ALA A 127 -18.05 -2.05 1.41
C ALA A 127 -17.48 -0.74 1.96
N ARG A 128 -18.18 -0.16 2.94
CA ARG A 128 -17.56 0.85 3.80
C ARG A 128 -16.58 0.12 4.70
N ALA A 129 -15.34 0.60 4.69
CA ALA A 129 -14.24 0.02 5.46
C ALA A 129 -13.48 1.14 6.17
N GLU A 130 -14.20 2.16 6.62
CA GLU A 130 -13.66 3.21 7.48
C GLU A 130 -13.53 2.70 8.93
N ALA A 131 -12.79 3.42 9.78
CA ALA A 131 -12.50 2.97 11.14
C ALA A 131 -13.77 2.66 11.97
N ALA A 132 -14.84 3.45 11.76
CA ALA A 132 -16.13 3.27 12.42
C ALA A 132 -16.91 2.05 11.89
N ASP A 133 -16.62 1.57 10.68
CA ASP A 133 -17.35 0.48 10.03
C ASP A 133 -16.66 -0.89 10.20
N LEU A 134 -15.47 -0.91 10.80
CA LEU A 134 -14.64 -2.13 10.92
C LEU A 134 -15.35 -3.26 11.66
N ASP A 135 -16.09 -2.96 12.72
CA ASP A 135 -16.82 -3.98 13.47
C ASP A 135 -18.02 -4.50 12.67
N GLY A 136 -18.60 -3.67 11.78
CA GLY A 136 -19.65 -4.06 10.84
C GLY A 136 -19.15 -4.97 9.71
N LEU A 137 -17.88 -4.86 9.30
CA LEU A 137 -17.29 -5.73 8.27
C LEU A 137 -17.38 -7.21 8.65
N ALA A 138 -17.17 -7.54 9.93
CA ALA A 138 -17.25 -8.93 10.42
C ALA A 138 -18.65 -9.55 10.22
N GLY A 139 -19.71 -8.72 10.18
CA GLY A 139 -21.08 -9.16 9.93
C GLY A 139 -21.42 -9.36 8.45
N LEU A 140 -20.58 -8.91 7.52
CA LEU A 140 -20.82 -9.05 6.09
C LEU A 140 -20.31 -10.39 5.57
N PRO A 141 -21.04 -11.09 4.67
CA PRO A 141 -20.57 -12.34 4.10
C PRO A 141 -19.41 -12.08 3.14
N HIS A 142 -18.19 -12.35 3.58
CA HIS A 142 -16.99 -12.21 2.76
C HIS A 142 -15.91 -13.23 3.12
N ASP A 143 -15.01 -13.46 2.19
CA ASP A 143 -13.82 -14.28 2.39
C ASP A 143 -12.59 -13.38 2.59
N ALA A 144 -12.63 -12.14 2.10
CA ALA A 144 -11.52 -11.21 2.12
C ALA A 144 -11.95 -9.74 2.10
N VAL A 145 -11.07 -8.83 2.54
CA VAL A 145 -11.33 -7.38 2.48
C VAL A 145 -10.09 -6.55 2.12
N LEU A 146 -10.23 -5.65 1.13
CA LEU A 146 -9.29 -4.55 0.85
C LEU A 146 -9.63 -3.41 1.80
N VAL A 147 -8.78 -3.18 2.78
CA VAL A 147 -8.87 -2.01 3.66
C VAL A 147 -7.54 -1.30 3.61
N ILE A 148 -7.54 0.02 3.42
CA ILE A 148 -6.34 0.88 3.34
C ILE A 148 -6.29 1.90 4.51
N GLY A 149 -5.14 2.55 4.71
CA GLY A 149 -4.96 3.59 5.72
C GLY A 149 -5.07 3.07 7.16
N ASP A 150 -5.47 3.94 8.09
CA ASP A 150 -5.57 3.62 9.52
C ASP A 150 -6.46 2.40 9.82
N PRO A 151 -7.61 2.19 9.13
CA PRO A 151 -8.40 0.98 9.31
C PRO A 151 -7.62 -0.31 9.00
N ALA A 152 -6.68 -0.27 8.06
CA ALA A 152 -5.80 -1.41 7.78
C ALA A 152 -4.82 -1.69 8.94
N LEU A 153 -4.30 -0.62 9.57
CA LEU A 153 -3.44 -0.72 10.75
C LEU A 153 -4.18 -1.26 11.97
N LEU A 154 -5.43 -0.84 12.17
CA LEU A 154 -6.30 -1.35 13.23
C LEU A 154 -6.57 -2.85 13.07
N LEU A 155 -6.97 -3.28 11.87
CA LEU A 155 -7.22 -4.69 11.60
C LEU A 155 -5.95 -5.54 11.75
N ALA A 156 -4.80 -5.00 11.33
CA ALA A 156 -3.50 -5.63 11.53
C ALA A 156 -3.17 -5.80 13.02
N ALA A 157 -3.32 -4.74 13.82
CA ALA A 157 -3.04 -4.76 15.26
C ALA A 157 -3.99 -5.69 16.03
N ARG A 158 -5.24 -5.83 15.57
CA ARG A 158 -6.24 -6.75 16.16
C ARG A 158 -6.05 -8.21 15.75
N HIS A 159 -5.13 -8.52 14.83
CA HIS A 159 -5.02 -9.84 14.20
C HIS A 159 -6.36 -10.37 13.68
N ALA A 160 -7.21 -9.48 13.15
CA ALA A 160 -8.60 -9.80 12.78
C ALA A 160 -8.72 -10.82 11.63
N TYR A 161 -7.65 -11.01 10.87
CA TYR A 161 -7.58 -11.89 9.72
C TYR A 161 -6.35 -12.79 9.82
N ALA A 162 -6.51 -14.09 9.54
CA ALA A 162 -5.43 -15.08 9.66
C ALA A 162 -4.29 -14.87 8.63
N HIS A 163 -4.57 -14.14 7.55
CA HIS A 163 -3.63 -13.85 6.49
C HIS A 163 -3.68 -12.37 6.11
N ARG A 164 -2.50 -11.77 5.89
CA ARG A 164 -2.31 -10.38 5.48
C ARG A 164 -1.36 -10.34 4.29
N TYR A 165 -1.71 -9.55 3.28
CA TYR A 165 -0.86 -9.36 2.10
C TYR A 165 -0.67 -7.86 1.87
N ASP A 166 0.58 -7.43 1.83
CA ASP A 166 0.94 -6.07 1.47
C ASP A 166 0.99 -5.95 -0.06
N LEU A 167 0.12 -5.13 -0.65
CA LEU A 167 0.06 -5.01 -2.11
C LEU A 167 1.30 -4.35 -2.72
N GLY A 168 1.96 -3.45 -1.98
CA GLY A 168 3.22 -2.85 -2.41
C GLY A 168 4.35 -3.87 -2.42
N GLU A 169 4.35 -4.78 -1.44
CA GLU A 169 5.29 -5.89 -1.40
C GLU A 169 5.03 -6.92 -2.52
N GLU A 170 3.77 -7.27 -2.77
CA GLU A 170 3.37 -8.14 -3.89
C GLU A 170 3.75 -7.53 -5.25
N TRP A 171 3.54 -6.22 -5.41
CA TRP A 171 4.01 -5.49 -6.58
C TRP A 171 5.54 -5.56 -6.73
N LYS A 172 6.28 -5.34 -5.63
CA LYS A 172 7.74 -5.40 -5.63
C LYS A 172 8.25 -6.81 -5.93
N ARG A 173 7.58 -7.85 -5.42
CA ARG A 173 7.87 -9.26 -5.77
C ARG A 173 7.67 -9.52 -7.25
N TRP A 174 6.59 -8.98 -7.83
CA TRP A 174 6.26 -9.19 -9.23
C TRP A 174 7.17 -8.42 -10.20
N THR A 175 7.50 -7.18 -9.88
CA THR A 175 8.14 -6.23 -10.82
C THR A 175 9.58 -5.90 -10.48
N GLY A 176 10.01 -6.13 -9.23
CA GLY A 176 11.27 -5.63 -8.69
C GLY A 176 11.29 -4.12 -8.42
N LEU A 177 10.17 -3.41 -8.64
CA LEU A 177 10.06 -1.95 -8.51
C LEU A 177 9.28 -1.56 -7.25
N PRO A 178 9.57 -0.39 -6.65
CA PRO A 178 8.70 0.17 -5.62
C PRO A 178 7.33 0.55 -6.21
N PHE A 179 6.28 0.48 -5.39
CA PHE A 179 4.94 0.93 -5.76
C PHE A 179 4.68 2.34 -5.24
N VAL A 180 4.05 3.19 -6.06
CA VAL A 180 3.68 4.56 -5.69
C VAL A 180 2.16 4.61 -5.53
N PHE A 181 1.68 4.75 -4.30
CA PHE A 181 0.25 4.86 -4.02
C PHE A 181 -0.28 6.26 -4.34
N ALA A 182 0.36 7.29 -3.77
CA ALA A 182 -0.05 8.68 -3.90
C ALA A 182 1.08 9.59 -4.41
N VAL A 183 0.69 10.71 -5.04
CA VAL A 183 1.56 11.83 -5.38
C VAL A 183 0.89 13.15 -5.01
N TRP A 184 1.68 14.16 -4.66
CA TRP A 184 1.21 15.54 -4.66
C TRP A 184 1.18 16.07 -6.10
N ALA A 185 0.03 16.56 -6.54
CA ALA A 185 -0.16 17.09 -7.88
C ALA A 185 -0.78 18.49 -7.84
N ALA A 186 -0.32 19.37 -8.74
CA ALA A 186 -0.90 20.68 -8.96
C ALA A 186 -1.63 20.72 -10.30
N ARG A 187 -2.72 21.50 -10.37
CA ARG A 187 -3.40 21.78 -11.64
C ARG A 187 -2.46 22.53 -12.57
N ARG A 188 -2.51 22.23 -13.88
CA ARG A 188 -1.65 22.90 -14.88
C ARG A 188 -1.79 24.41 -14.92
N ALA A 189 -2.98 24.93 -14.59
CA ALA A 189 -3.27 26.36 -14.54
C ALA A 189 -2.82 27.04 -13.23
N ALA A 190 -2.26 26.30 -12.26
CA ALA A 190 -1.80 26.88 -11.01
C ALA A 190 -0.56 27.77 -11.23
N ALA A 191 -0.48 28.87 -10.49
CA ALA A 191 0.63 29.80 -10.60
C ALA A 191 1.96 29.15 -10.16
N ARG A 192 2.97 29.18 -11.03
CA ARG A 192 4.24 28.45 -10.82
C ARG A 192 4.96 28.85 -9.52
N HIS A 193 4.94 30.13 -9.17
CA HIS A 193 5.57 30.61 -7.93
C HIS A 193 4.89 30.01 -6.68
N ALA A 194 3.55 30.04 -6.63
CA ALA A 194 2.79 29.47 -5.53
C ALA A 194 2.98 27.95 -5.40
N VAL A 195 3.04 27.24 -6.53
CA VAL A 195 3.32 25.79 -6.53
C VAL A 195 4.73 25.52 -6.00
N HIS A 196 5.72 26.33 -6.36
CA HIS A 196 7.08 26.19 -5.85
C HIS A 196 7.16 26.43 -4.34
N GLU A 197 6.50 27.48 -3.83
CA GLU A 197 6.45 27.78 -2.39
C GLU A 197 5.83 26.63 -1.59
N VAL A 198 4.68 26.11 -2.04
CA VAL A 198 4.02 24.95 -1.40
C VAL A 198 4.91 23.71 -1.47
N HIS A 199 5.56 23.46 -2.61
CA HIS A 199 6.47 22.34 -2.74
C HIS A 199 7.63 22.40 -1.75
N GLN A 200 8.29 23.55 -1.59
CA GLN A 200 9.36 23.71 -0.60
C GLN A 200 8.84 23.51 0.83
N ALA A 201 7.68 24.09 1.16
CA ALA A 201 7.07 23.89 2.48
C ALA A 201 6.74 22.42 2.77
N LEU A 202 6.30 21.65 1.76
CA LEU A 202 6.08 20.20 1.90
C LEU A 202 7.38 19.43 2.12
N LEU A 203 8.48 19.82 1.46
CA LEU A 203 9.79 19.19 1.65
C LEU A 203 10.35 19.46 3.06
N GLU A 204 10.24 20.70 3.54
CA GLU A 204 10.64 21.09 4.90
C GLU A 204 9.79 20.36 5.94
N SER A 205 8.47 20.33 5.76
CA SER A 205 7.55 19.60 6.65
C SER A 205 7.85 18.11 6.71
N ARG A 206 8.18 17.49 5.56
CA ARG A 206 8.58 16.08 5.51
C ARG A 206 9.90 15.85 6.26
N ALA A 207 10.91 16.69 6.00
CA ALA A 207 12.21 16.56 6.66
C ALA A 207 12.05 16.63 8.18
N TRP A 208 11.32 17.63 8.67
CA TRP A 208 11.00 17.74 10.09
C TRP A 208 10.24 16.52 10.61
N GLY A 209 9.23 16.04 9.88
CA GLY A 209 8.46 14.86 10.27
C GLY A 209 9.30 13.60 10.44
N LEU A 210 10.25 13.36 9.52
CA LEU A 210 11.18 12.23 9.58
C LEU A 210 12.14 12.30 10.78
N GLU A 211 12.48 13.50 11.26
CA GLU A 211 13.28 13.70 12.47
C GLU A 211 12.46 13.56 13.76
N HIS A 212 11.12 13.59 13.67
CA HIS A 212 10.21 13.63 14.83
C HIS A 212 9.16 12.51 14.78
N LEU A 213 9.53 11.34 14.25
CA LEU A 213 8.61 10.20 14.11
C LEU A 213 7.98 9.76 15.44
N ASP A 214 8.72 9.79 16.55
CA ASP A 214 8.18 9.44 17.87
C ASP A 214 7.02 10.34 18.29
N LEU A 215 7.14 11.65 18.05
CA LEU A 215 6.09 12.63 18.33
C LEU A 215 4.86 12.38 17.44
N LEU A 216 5.09 12.11 16.15
CA LEU A 216 4.02 11.85 15.20
C LEU A 216 3.30 10.53 15.50
N ALA A 217 4.02 9.48 15.87
CA ALA A 217 3.47 8.19 16.25
C ALA A 217 2.58 8.31 17.49
N GLU A 218 3.03 9.07 18.49
CA GLU A 218 2.29 9.36 19.72
C GLU A 218 0.98 10.14 19.43
N ALA A 219 1.04 11.15 18.55
CA ALA A 219 -0.14 11.88 18.12
C ALA A 219 -1.12 11.00 17.32
N ALA A 220 -0.61 10.20 16.39
CA ALA A 220 -1.40 9.29 15.56
C ALA A 220 -2.07 8.19 16.39
N ALA A 221 -1.37 7.65 17.39
CA ALA A 221 -1.91 6.62 18.27
C ALA A 221 -3.19 7.10 18.97
N ARG A 222 -3.16 8.33 19.51
CA ARG A 222 -4.34 8.95 20.13
C ARG A 222 -5.45 9.26 19.13
N ALA A 223 -5.10 9.78 17.95
CA ALA A 223 -6.08 10.21 16.96
C ALA A 223 -6.80 9.04 16.28
N CYS A 224 -6.08 7.93 16.05
CA CYS A 224 -6.53 6.82 15.21
C CYS A 224 -6.80 5.53 16.01
N ASN A 225 -6.54 5.53 17.33
CA ASN A 225 -6.67 4.37 18.21
C ASN A 225 -5.84 3.15 17.76
N VAL A 226 -4.68 3.43 17.17
CA VAL A 226 -3.68 2.42 16.75
C VAL A 226 -2.55 2.42 17.78
N PRO A 227 -1.99 1.27 18.18
CA PRO A 227 -0.85 1.25 19.10
C PRO A 227 0.31 2.11 18.60
N ARG A 228 0.96 2.83 19.51
CA ARG A 228 2.06 3.76 19.19
C ARG A 228 3.17 3.08 18.41
N GLU A 229 3.55 1.89 18.84
CA GLU A 229 4.61 1.08 18.21
C GLU A 229 4.25 0.74 16.76
N THR A 230 2.99 0.38 16.51
CA THR A 230 2.48 0.14 15.15
C THR A 230 2.51 1.41 14.30
N CYS A 231 2.15 2.57 14.85
CA CYS A 231 2.25 3.85 14.16
C CYS A 231 3.71 4.20 13.82
N LEU A 232 4.64 3.97 14.75
CA LEU A 232 6.06 4.25 14.57
C LEU A 232 6.66 3.36 13.47
N GLU A 233 6.42 2.04 13.55
CA GLU A 233 6.82 1.09 12.50
C GLU A 233 6.23 1.47 11.14
N TYR A 234 4.96 1.87 11.11
CA TYR A 234 4.29 2.34 9.91
C TYR A 234 5.01 3.55 9.30
N PHE A 235 5.21 4.62 10.08
CA PHE A 235 5.82 5.84 9.56
C PHE A 235 7.30 5.65 9.17
N ALA A 236 8.05 4.83 9.91
CA ALA A 236 9.44 4.51 9.60
C ALA A 236 9.57 3.67 8.31
N GLY A 237 8.56 2.86 7.98
CA GLY A 237 8.55 2.03 6.76
C GLY A 237 8.11 2.75 5.48
N LEU A 238 7.57 3.97 5.58
CA LEU A 238 7.11 4.72 4.41
C LEU A 238 8.26 5.33 3.61
N ASP A 239 8.26 5.08 2.30
CA ASP A 239 9.16 5.75 1.35
C ASP A 239 8.45 6.99 0.76
N TYR A 240 8.96 8.17 1.11
CA TYR A 240 8.44 9.46 0.65
C TYR A 240 9.22 10.03 -0.55
N ALA A 241 10.17 9.28 -1.11
CA ALA A 241 10.94 9.70 -2.27
C ALA A 241 10.17 9.44 -3.57
N LEU A 242 10.55 10.17 -4.62
CA LEU A 242 10.09 9.92 -5.99
C LEU A 242 11.29 9.78 -6.91
N SER A 243 12.16 8.81 -6.62
CA SER A 243 13.35 8.51 -7.41
C SER A 243 13.02 7.91 -8.78
N TYR A 244 14.02 7.75 -9.65
CA TYR A 244 13.84 7.09 -10.95
C TYR A 244 13.23 5.69 -10.87
N LYS A 245 13.50 4.93 -9.78
CA LYS A 245 12.87 3.62 -9.56
C LYS A 245 11.37 3.73 -9.26
N HIS A 246 10.98 4.76 -8.49
CA HIS A 246 9.57 5.07 -8.22
C HIS A 246 8.84 5.50 -9.49
N LEU A 247 9.47 6.34 -10.30
CA LEU A 247 8.92 6.75 -11.59
C LEU A 247 8.75 5.56 -12.54
N ALA A 248 9.71 4.63 -12.56
CA ALA A 248 9.59 3.40 -13.33
C ALA A 248 8.43 2.53 -12.85
N GLY A 249 8.26 2.35 -11.53
CA GLY A 249 7.14 1.61 -10.94
C GLY A 249 5.78 2.23 -11.27
N LEU A 250 5.66 3.55 -11.09
CA LEU A 250 4.45 4.31 -11.41
C LEU A 250 4.10 4.22 -12.90
N THR A 251 5.10 4.35 -13.78
CA THR A 251 4.92 4.26 -15.23
C THR A 251 4.49 2.85 -15.64
N ASP A 252 5.09 1.81 -15.06
CA ASP A 252 4.71 0.42 -15.34
C ASP A 252 3.27 0.13 -14.90
N PHE A 253 2.85 0.65 -13.74
CA PHE A 253 1.48 0.54 -13.27
C PHE A 253 0.49 1.18 -14.25
N PHE A 254 0.70 2.45 -14.63
CA PHE A 254 -0.18 3.14 -15.59
C PHE A 254 -0.23 2.43 -16.94
N ARG A 255 0.91 1.97 -17.46
CA ARG A 255 0.99 1.22 -18.72
C ARG A 255 0.12 -0.04 -18.67
N ARG A 256 0.13 -0.77 -17.55
CA ARG A 256 -0.70 -1.98 -17.36
C ARG A 256 -2.19 -1.67 -17.31
N LEU A 257 -2.57 -0.54 -16.69
CA LEU A 257 -3.96 -0.08 -16.65
C LEU A 257 -4.43 0.40 -18.03
N ALA A 258 -3.60 1.15 -18.75
CA ALA A 258 -3.91 1.64 -20.09
C ALA A 258 -4.07 0.48 -21.10
N ALA A 259 -3.21 -0.54 -21.03
CA ALA A 259 -3.34 -1.76 -21.83
C ALA A 259 -4.65 -2.55 -21.60
N ARG A 260 -5.40 -2.21 -20.53
CA ARG A 260 -6.69 -2.80 -20.19
C ARG A 260 -7.86 -1.84 -20.39
N GLY A 261 -7.61 -0.63 -20.89
CA GLY A 261 -8.63 0.41 -21.06
C GLY A 261 -9.19 0.96 -19.75
N ILE A 262 -8.52 0.72 -18.61
CA ILE A 262 -8.97 1.20 -17.29
C ILE A 262 -8.71 2.71 -17.15
N VAL A 263 -7.61 3.17 -17.73
CA VAL A 263 -7.22 4.58 -17.78
C VAL A 263 -6.83 4.95 -19.21
N PRO A 264 -6.95 6.24 -19.60
CA PRO A 264 -6.43 6.70 -20.88
C PRO A 264 -4.92 6.48 -20.98
N ASP A 265 -4.45 6.19 -22.18
CA ASP A 265 -3.02 6.26 -22.47
C ASP A 265 -2.55 7.73 -22.38
N GLY A 266 -1.47 7.96 -21.65
CA GLY A 266 -1.04 9.31 -21.32
C GLY A 266 0.34 9.36 -20.70
N SER A 267 1.01 10.50 -20.91
CA SER A 267 2.31 10.78 -20.32
C SER A 267 2.16 11.54 -19.00
N LEU A 268 2.89 11.12 -17.96
CA LEU A 268 3.08 11.92 -16.76
C LEU A 268 3.98 13.12 -17.07
N ARG A 269 3.58 14.31 -16.60
CA ARG A 269 4.41 15.52 -16.67
C ARG A 269 4.80 15.93 -15.25
N PHE A 270 6.09 15.92 -14.98
CA PHE A 270 6.63 16.33 -13.69
C PHE A 270 7.03 17.80 -13.74
N LEU A 271 6.82 18.50 -12.63
CA LEU A 271 7.30 19.86 -12.48
C LEU A 271 8.83 19.80 -12.36
N GLN A 272 9.52 20.49 -13.26
CA GLN A 272 10.94 20.79 -13.06
C GLN A 272 11.02 21.90 -12.00
N VAL A 273 11.27 21.45 -10.77
CA VAL A 273 11.63 22.31 -9.65
C VAL A 273 13.15 22.39 -9.70
N ALA A 274 13.66 23.57 -10.06
CA ALA A 274 15.08 23.84 -10.29
C ALA A 274 15.93 23.63 -9.03
#